data_AF-A0A101VIW8-F1
#
_entry.id   AF-A0A101VIW8-F1
#
_cell.length_a   1.000
_cell.length_b   1.000
_cell.length_c   1.000
_cell.angle_alpha   90.00
_cell.angle_beta   90.00
_cell.angle_gamma   90.00
#
_symmetry.space_group_name_H-M   'P 1'
#
loop_
_entity.id
_entity.type
_entity.pdbx_description
1 polymer ?
#
loop_
_entity_poly.entity_id
_entity_poly.type
_entity_poly.pdbx_seq_one_letter_code
_entity_poly.pdbx_strand_id
1 'polypeptide(L)'
;MTVARLSREACSLWQFSLAVYEQPQVPPACLMLQDCYGVDVNLLLYAGWRAWRGDALSDAGCVSALRRSDIWRQELVFPLRALRRRAGDLARENPGFAQAYAAVKSCELELEKQQQAMLADGWVHDQGAEADIATTLQVFAASMGIIEEGEVKPALATITAAMESIAR
;
A
#
# COMPACT_ATOMS: atom_id res chain seq x y z
N MET A 1 -6.87 -22.66 1.81
CA MET A 1 -8.20 -22.05 1.78
C MET A 1 -8.38 -21.46 0.40
N THR A 2 -9.38 -21.92 -0.35
CA THR A 2 -9.68 -21.42 -1.70
C THR A 2 -10.05 -19.95 -1.62
N VAL A 3 -9.28 -19.07 -2.26
CA VAL A 3 -9.61 -17.64 -2.36
C VAL A 3 -10.98 -17.55 -3.03
N ALA A 4 -12.01 -17.19 -2.25
CA ALA A 4 -13.30 -16.85 -2.82
C ALA A 4 -13.06 -15.73 -3.83
N ARG A 5 -13.51 -15.92 -5.07
CA ARG A 5 -13.29 -14.95 -6.15
C ARG A 5 -13.83 -13.59 -5.69
N LEU A 6 -12.95 -12.63 -5.43
CA LEU A 6 -13.34 -11.32 -4.93
C LEU A 6 -14.22 -10.64 -5.99
N SER A 7 -15.43 -10.24 -5.62
CA SER A 7 -16.25 -9.39 -6.49
C SER A 7 -15.59 -8.03 -6.63
N ARG A 8 -15.37 -7.57 -7.87
CA ARG A 8 -14.79 -6.24 -8.16
C ARG A 8 -15.64 -5.09 -7.64
N GLU A 9 -16.95 -5.29 -7.46
CA GLU A 9 -17.87 -4.25 -7.01
C GLU A 9 -18.00 -4.19 -5.48
N ALA A 10 -17.90 -5.34 -4.82
CA ALA A 10 -18.14 -5.45 -3.37
C ALA A 10 -16.85 -5.58 -2.53
N CYS A 11 -15.69 -5.81 -3.17
CA CYS A 11 -14.42 -5.97 -2.46
C CYS A 11 -13.90 -4.61 -1.98
N SER A 12 -13.81 -4.46 -0.67
CA SER A 12 -13.15 -3.30 -0.04
C SER A 12 -11.65 -3.26 -0.37
N LEU A 13 -11.06 -2.07 -0.32
CA LEU A 13 -9.61 -1.90 -0.49
C LEU A 13 -8.80 -2.76 0.50
N TRP A 14 -9.30 -2.93 1.73
CA TRP A 14 -8.65 -3.78 2.73
C TRP A 14 -8.66 -5.25 2.34
N GLN A 15 -9.80 -5.79 1.88
CA GLN A 15 -9.89 -7.18 1.41
C GLN A 15 -8.99 -7.44 0.20
N PHE A 16 -8.94 -6.49 -0.74
CA PHE A 16 -8.01 -6.54 -1.86
C PHE A 16 -6.57 -6.56 -1.37
N SER A 17 -6.20 -5.67 -0.45
CA SER A 17 -4.85 -5.60 0.13
C SER A 17 -4.45 -6.90 0.81
N LEU A 18 -5.36 -7.52 1.57
CA LEU A 18 -5.10 -8.82 2.19
C LEU A 18 -4.81 -9.90 1.14
N ALA A 19 -5.58 -9.96 0.05
CA ALA A 19 -5.35 -10.92 -1.03
C ALA A 19 -4.02 -10.67 -1.77
N VAL A 20 -3.57 -9.42 -1.90
CA VAL A 20 -2.24 -9.11 -2.44
C VAL A 20 -1.15 -9.63 -1.50
N TYR A 21 -1.33 -9.45 -0.18
CA TYR A 21 -0.38 -9.88 0.84
C TYR A 21 -0.33 -11.40 1.08
N GLU A 22 -1.30 -12.17 0.59
CA GLU A 22 -1.24 -13.64 0.60
C GLU A 22 -0.08 -14.19 -0.25
N GLN A 23 0.44 -13.38 -1.18
CA GLN A 23 1.59 -13.77 -1.99
C GLN A 23 2.90 -13.62 -1.22
N PRO A 24 3.69 -14.69 -1.02
CA PRO A 24 4.87 -14.68 -0.14
C PRO A 24 5.91 -13.60 -0.45
N GLN A 25 6.02 -13.20 -1.71
CA GLN A 25 6.97 -12.20 -2.19
C GLN A 25 6.52 -10.76 -1.97
N VAL A 26 5.23 -10.51 -1.70
CA VAL A 26 4.68 -9.16 -1.49
C VAL A 26 5.10 -8.55 -0.16
N PRO A 27 4.91 -9.19 1.01
CA PRO A 27 5.31 -8.61 2.28
C PRO A 27 6.76 -8.10 2.34
N PRO A 28 7.79 -8.85 1.89
CA PRO A 28 9.16 -8.34 1.90
C PRO A 28 9.38 -7.19 0.92
N ALA A 29 8.75 -7.21 -0.27
CA ALA A 29 8.84 -6.12 -1.23
C ALA A 29 8.22 -4.82 -0.68
N CYS A 30 7.02 -4.91 -0.09
CA CYS A 30 6.36 -3.78 0.56
C CYS A 30 7.18 -3.21 1.72
N LEU A 31 7.70 -4.08 2.60
CA LEU A 31 8.54 -3.66 3.73
C LEU A 31 9.81 -2.95 3.26
N MET A 32 10.46 -3.45 2.21
CA MET A 32 11.65 -2.84 1.65
C MET A 32 11.34 -1.45 1.06
N LEU A 33 10.32 -1.32 0.22
CA LEU A 33 9.90 -0.02 -0.34
C LEU A 33 9.53 0.97 0.77
N GLN A 34 8.82 0.49 1.77
CA GLN A 34 8.39 1.28 2.92
C GLN A 34 9.58 1.77 3.77
N ASP A 35 10.44 0.86 4.20
CA ASP A 35 11.45 1.14 5.21
C ASP A 35 12.69 1.79 4.60
N CYS A 36 13.09 1.42 3.38
CA CYS A 36 14.28 1.96 2.72
C CYS A 36 13.98 3.17 1.84
N TYR A 37 12.80 3.24 1.23
CA TYR A 37 12.46 4.27 0.24
C TYR A 37 11.32 5.20 0.68
N GLY A 38 10.73 4.99 1.86
CA GLY A 38 9.67 5.84 2.40
C GLY A 38 8.36 5.76 1.61
N VAL A 39 8.21 4.75 0.74
CA VAL A 39 7.04 4.57 -0.10
C VAL A 39 5.81 4.33 0.77
N ASP A 40 4.72 5.01 0.44
CA ASP A 40 3.42 4.70 1.01
C ASP A 40 2.79 3.53 0.27
N VAL A 41 2.86 2.35 0.88
CA VAL A 41 2.30 1.13 0.32
C VAL A 41 0.77 1.17 0.24
N ASN A 42 0.06 1.86 1.15
CA ASN A 42 -1.40 1.99 1.09
C ASN A 42 -1.86 2.76 -0.14
N LEU A 43 -1.10 3.77 -0.54
CA LEU A 43 -1.36 4.51 -1.76
C LEU A 43 -1.08 3.69 -3.03
N LEU A 44 -0.04 2.85 -3.04
CA LEU A 44 0.18 1.88 -4.13
C LEU A 44 -0.96 0.86 -4.21
N LEU A 45 -1.37 0.30 -3.07
CA LEU A 45 -2.50 -0.64 -2.98
C LEU A 45 -3.80 -0.01 -3.44
N TYR A 46 -4.03 1.25 -3.07
CA TYR A 46 -5.19 2.02 -3.53
C TYR A 46 -5.18 2.18 -5.06
N ALA A 47 -4.09 2.64 -5.65
CA ALA A 47 -3.97 2.79 -7.11
C ALA A 47 -4.21 1.46 -7.85
N GLY A 48 -3.64 0.36 -7.36
CA GLY A 48 -3.87 -0.97 -7.92
C GLY A 48 -5.31 -1.46 -7.78
N TRP A 49 -5.95 -1.25 -6.62
CA TRP A 49 -7.35 -1.58 -6.40
C TRP A 49 -8.29 -0.80 -7.32
N ARG A 50 -8.00 0.48 -7.55
CA ARG A 50 -8.73 1.35 -8.48
C ARG A 50 -8.68 0.82 -9.92
N ALA A 51 -7.47 0.50 -10.41
CA ALA A 51 -7.29 -0.13 -11.71
C ALA A 51 -7.98 -1.51 -11.81
N TRP A 52 -7.89 -2.33 -10.76
CA TRP A 52 -8.56 -3.64 -10.70
C TRP A 52 -10.09 -3.53 -10.80
N ARG A 53 -10.68 -2.45 -10.29
CA ARG A 53 -12.11 -2.12 -10.42
C ARG A 53 -12.49 -1.51 -11.77
N GLY A 54 -11.53 -1.32 -12.69
CA GLY A 54 -11.76 -0.71 -14.01
C GLY A 54 -11.83 0.81 -13.99
N ASP A 55 -11.35 1.45 -12.94
CA ASP A 55 -11.49 2.88 -12.72
C ASP A 55 -10.19 3.47 -12.17
N ALA A 56 -9.17 3.39 -13.03
CA ALA A 56 -7.80 3.82 -12.78
C ALA A 56 -7.74 5.32 -12.46
N LEU A 57 -6.76 5.72 -11.65
CA LEU A 57 -6.59 7.12 -11.26
C LEU A 57 -6.03 7.93 -12.43
N SER A 58 -6.63 9.11 -12.68
CA SER A 58 -5.97 10.14 -13.51
C SER A 58 -4.80 10.76 -12.73
N ASP A 59 -3.94 11.53 -13.41
CA ASP A 59 -2.89 12.31 -12.75
C ASP A 59 -3.45 13.21 -11.63
N ALA A 60 -4.61 13.83 -11.88
CA ALA A 60 -5.30 14.65 -10.88
C ALA A 60 -5.84 13.80 -9.71
N GLY A 61 -6.35 12.59 -10.00
CA GLY A 61 -6.76 11.61 -9.01
C GLY A 61 -5.59 11.16 -8.12
N CYS A 62 -4.42 10.91 -8.70
CA CYS A 62 -3.18 10.59 -8.00
C CYS A 62 -2.78 11.70 -7.02
N VAL A 63 -2.73 12.95 -7.50
CA VAL A 63 -2.40 14.12 -6.67
C VAL A 63 -3.43 14.33 -5.56
N SER A 64 -4.72 14.14 -5.85
CA SER A 64 -5.79 14.24 -4.85
C SER A 64 -5.65 13.17 -3.76
N ALA A 65 -5.38 11.91 -4.12
CA ALA A 65 -5.15 10.84 -3.16
C ALA A 65 -3.94 11.13 -2.26
N LEU A 66 -2.84 11.62 -2.85
CA LEU A 66 -1.64 12.04 -2.11
C LEU A 66 -1.96 13.12 -1.09
N ARG A 67 -2.65 14.20 -1.51
CA ARG A 67 -3.01 15.32 -0.63
C ARG A 67 -3.91 14.90 0.52
N ARG A 68 -4.94 14.08 0.25
CA ARG A 68 -5.83 13.55 1.29
C ARG A 68 -5.07 12.74 2.33
N SER A 69 -4.06 12.02 1.88
CA SER A 69 -3.25 11.17 2.74
C SER A 69 -2.10 11.91 3.44
N ASP A 70 -1.77 13.14 3.05
CA ASP A 70 -0.48 13.73 3.39
C ASP A 70 -0.33 14.01 4.90
N ILE A 71 -1.29 14.71 5.48
CA ILE A 71 -1.30 15.02 6.92
C ILE A 71 -1.33 13.71 7.73
N TRP A 72 -2.16 12.75 7.34
CA TRP A 72 -2.25 11.44 8.03
C TRP A 72 -0.91 10.71 8.02
N ARG A 73 -0.22 10.71 6.87
CA ARG A 73 1.10 10.06 6.73
C ARG A 73 2.16 10.75 7.57
N GLN A 74 2.26 12.06 7.47
CA GLN A 74 3.30 12.84 8.13
C GLN A 74 3.15 12.87 9.64
N GLU A 75 1.91 13.02 10.13
CA GLU A 75 1.65 13.21 11.56
C GLU A 75 1.46 11.89 12.33
N LEU A 76 1.02 10.81 11.67
CA LEU A 76 0.68 9.55 12.35
C LEU A 76 1.50 8.36 11.85
N VAL A 77 1.48 8.07 10.53
CA VAL A 77 2.09 6.86 9.99
C VAL A 77 3.62 6.90 10.09
N PHE A 78 4.28 7.95 9.60
CA PHE A 78 5.75 8.04 9.61
C PHE A 78 6.35 8.05 11.03
N PRO A 79 5.81 8.81 12.01
CA PRO A 79 6.29 8.72 13.39
C PRO A 79 6.15 7.32 13.98
N LEU A 80 5.01 6.67 13.74
CA LEU A 80 4.77 5.34 14.28
C LEU A 80 5.63 4.26 13.61
N ARG A 81 5.88 4.38 12.32
CA ARG A 81 6.80 3.52 11.57
C ARG A 81 8.25 3.67 12.07
N ALA A 82 8.69 4.89 12.34
CA ALA A 82 9.98 5.15 12.95
C ALA A 82 10.08 4.50 14.35
N LEU A 83 9.01 4.59 15.14
CA LEU A 83 8.93 3.92 16.44
C LEU A 83 8.93 2.38 16.29
N ARG A 84 8.19 1.82 15.33
CA ARG A 84 8.18 0.38 15.06
C ARG A 84 9.58 -0.13 14.75
N ARG A 85 10.32 0.56 13.88
CA ARG A 85 11.70 0.17 13.54
C ARG A 85 12.59 0.13 14.78
N ARG A 86 12.58 1.20 15.58
CA ARG A 86 13.35 1.26 16.84
C ARG A 86 12.93 0.17 17.83
N ALA A 87 11.63 -0.06 17.99
CA ALA A 87 11.13 -1.13 18.86
C ALA A 87 11.56 -2.52 18.34
N GLY A 88 11.60 -2.72 17.03
CA GLY A 88 12.08 -3.95 16.40
C GLY A 88 13.58 -4.18 16.57
N ASP A 89 14.39 -3.11 16.48
CA ASP A 89 15.82 -3.15 16.80
C ASP A 89 16.05 -3.58 18.26
N LEU A 90 15.38 -2.92 19.20
CA LEU A 90 15.47 -3.22 20.63
C LEU A 90 14.98 -4.63 20.96
N ALA A 91 13.92 -5.11 20.31
CA ALA A 91 13.40 -6.46 20.51
C ALA A 91 14.35 -7.54 19.97
N ARG A 92 15.14 -7.25 18.93
CA ARG A 92 16.19 -8.16 18.44
C ARG A 92 17.34 -8.28 19.43
N GLU A 93 17.73 -7.17 20.07
CA GLU A 93 18.79 -7.16 21.08
C GLU A 93 18.33 -7.75 22.42
N ASN A 94 17.08 -7.50 22.80
CA ASN A 94 16.48 -8.01 24.03
C ASN A 94 15.05 -8.52 23.77
N PRO A 95 14.85 -9.85 23.72
CA PRO A 95 13.52 -10.46 23.52
C PRO A 95 12.44 -10.02 24.50
N GLY A 96 12.81 -9.48 25.67
CA GLY A 96 11.86 -8.88 26.63
C GLY A 96 11.03 -7.73 26.07
N PHE A 97 11.48 -7.07 24.99
CA PHE A 97 10.73 -6.01 24.30
C PHE A 97 9.83 -6.51 23.16
N ALA A 98 9.75 -7.82 22.91
CA ALA A 98 8.93 -8.37 21.82
C ALA A 98 7.46 -7.95 21.89
N GLN A 99 6.89 -7.87 23.09
CA GLN A 99 5.49 -7.43 23.27
C GLN A 99 5.30 -5.95 22.97
N ALA A 100 6.27 -5.11 23.32
CA ALA A 100 6.23 -3.68 22.98
C ALA A 100 6.32 -3.46 21.47
N TYR A 101 7.22 -4.19 20.79
CA TYR A 101 7.29 -4.18 19.33
C TYR A 101 5.97 -4.63 18.68
N ALA A 102 5.37 -5.71 19.17
CA ALA A 102 4.09 -6.20 18.66
C ALA A 102 2.96 -5.17 18.85
N ALA A 103 2.90 -4.48 19.99
CA ALA A 103 1.91 -3.44 20.25
C ALA A 103 2.06 -2.24 19.30
N VAL A 104 3.28 -1.76 19.07
CA VAL A 104 3.56 -0.67 18.12
C VAL A 104 3.18 -1.10 16.70
N LYS A 105 3.57 -2.31 16.28
CA LYS A 105 3.22 -2.86 14.97
C LYS A 105 1.70 -2.96 14.77
N SER A 106 0.97 -3.39 15.80
CA SER A 106 -0.50 -3.46 15.73
C SER A 106 -1.13 -2.07 15.57
N CYS A 107 -0.59 -1.06 16.26
CA CYS A 107 -1.06 0.31 16.13
C CYS A 107 -0.82 0.86 14.70
N GLU A 108 0.35 0.56 14.10
CA GLU A 108 0.65 0.95 12.72
C GLU A 108 -0.36 0.32 11.75
N LEU A 109 -0.64 -0.97 11.89
CA LEU A 109 -1.59 -1.66 11.04
C LEU A 109 -3.01 -1.09 11.11
N GLU A 110 -3.47 -0.70 12.31
CA GLU A 110 -4.79 -0.07 12.46
C GLU A 110 -4.86 1.32 11.82
N LEU A 111 -3.79 2.13 11.91
CA LEU A 111 -3.72 3.41 11.20
C LEU A 111 -3.68 3.23 9.68
N GLU A 112 -2.97 2.22 9.20
CA GLU A 112 -2.92 1.87 7.78
C GLU A 112 -4.30 1.45 7.26
N LYS A 113 -5.03 0.64 8.03
CA LYS A 113 -6.41 0.26 7.71
C LYS A 113 -7.36 1.47 7.65
N GLN A 114 -7.23 2.41 8.58
CA GLN A 114 -8.02 3.66 8.57
C GLN A 114 -7.68 4.56 7.37
N GLN A 115 -6.39 4.65 7.01
CA GLN A 115 -5.95 5.37 5.82
C GLN A 115 -6.59 4.79 4.55
N GLN A 116 -6.63 3.46 4.42
CA GLN A 116 -7.29 2.80 3.30
C GLN A 116 -8.80 3.09 3.25
N ALA A 117 -9.49 3.09 4.39
CA ALA A 117 -10.90 3.46 4.45
C ALA A 117 -11.13 4.91 3.98
N MET A 118 -10.34 5.86 4.49
CA MET A 118 -10.41 7.28 4.07
C MET A 118 -10.16 7.46 2.57
N LEU A 119 -9.19 6.74 2.00
CA LEU A 119 -8.88 6.79 0.57
C LEU A 119 -10.04 6.29 -0.28
N ALA A 120 -10.64 5.16 0.13
CA ALA A 120 -11.79 4.55 -0.53
C ALA A 120 -13.05 5.43 -0.43
N ASP A 121 -13.31 6.05 0.72
CA ASP A 121 -14.51 6.86 0.97
C ASP A 121 -14.45 8.24 0.32
N GLY A 122 -13.29 8.91 0.37
CA GLY A 122 -13.14 10.26 -0.19
C GLY A 122 -13.04 10.30 -1.71
N TRP A 123 -13.33 9.18 -2.37
CA TRP A 123 -13.28 9.09 -3.82
C TRP A 123 -14.53 9.73 -4.45
N VAL A 124 -14.28 10.62 -5.40
CA VAL A 124 -15.28 11.18 -6.31
C VAL A 124 -14.95 10.60 -7.69
N HIS A 125 -15.97 10.16 -8.44
CA HIS A 125 -15.79 9.62 -9.79
C HIS A 125 -14.79 10.44 -10.60
N ASP A 126 -13.64 9.83 -10.84
CA ASP A 126 -12.56 10.37 -11.66
C ASP A 126 -12.72 9.71 -13.02
N GLN A 127 -12.80 10.49 -14.09
CA GLN A 127 -12.88 9.93 -15.46
C GLN A 127 -11.48 9.53 -15.93
N GLY A 128 -10.75 8.76 -15.13
CA GLY A 128 -9.52 8.14 -15.58
C GLY A 128 -9.79 7.25 -16.79
N ALA A 129 -8.83 7.16 -17.71
CA ALA A 129 -8.93 6.22 -18.80
C ALA A 129 -8.93 4.78 -18.24
N GLU A 130 -9.60 3.85 -18.91
CA GLU A 130 -9.38 2.43 -18.64
C GLU A 130 -7.88 2.13 -18.84
N ALA A 131 -7.21 1.78 -17.75
CA ALA A 131 -5.80 1.43 -17.74
C ALA A 131 -5.62 0.16 -16.90
N ASP A 132 -4.67 -0.67 -17.30
CA ASP A 132 -4.28 -1.83 -16.51
C ASP A 132 -3.54 -1.41 -15.22
N ILE A 133 -3.36 -2.38 -14.33
CA ILE A 133 -2.72 -2.17 -13.03
C ILE A 133 -1.27 -1.70 -13.21
N ALA A 134 -0.51 -2.29 -14.15
CA ALA A 134 0.87 -1.93 -14.41
C ALA A 134 1.03 -0.46 -14.82
N THR A 135 0.25 0.00 -15.80
CA THR A 135 0.25 1.38 -16.27
C THR A 135 -0.15 2.34 -15.16
N THR A 136 -1.20 2.00 -14.40
CA THR A 136 -1.67 2.83 -13.29
C THR A 136 -0.60 2.98 -12.21
N LEU A 137 0.07 1.89 -11.82
CA LEU A 137 1.13 1.94 -10.81
C LEU A 137 2.36 2.69 -11.30
N GLN A 138 2.71 2.61 -12.58
CA GLN A 138 3.83 3.37 -13.15
C GLN A 138 3.55 4.87 -13.13
N VAL A 139 2.36 5.31 -13.56
CA VAL A 139 1.93 6.71 -13.49
C VAL A 139 1.89 7.19 -12.05
N PHE A 140 1.39 6.36 -11.14
CA PHE A 140 1.32 6.69 -9.72
C PHE A 140 2.70 6.82 -9.09
N ALA A 141 3.62 5.88 -9.37
CA ALA A 141 5.00 5.92 -8.89
C ALA A 141 5.71 7.18 -9.38
N ALA A 142 5.57 7.52 -10.67
CA ALA A 142 6.10 8.76 -11.23
C ALA A 142 5.52 10.01 -10.55
N SER A 143 4.20 10.04 -10.29
CA SER A 143 3.51 11.15 -9.61
C SER A 143 3.97 11.33 -8.16
N MET A 144 4.44 10.26 -7.51
CA MET A 144 5.02 10.29 -6.17
C MET A 144 6.52 10.60 -6.17
N GLY A 145 7.14 10.79 -7.34
CA GLY A 145 8.60 10.95 -7.46
C GLY A 145 9.39 9.69 -7.11
N ILE A 146 8.76 8.50 -7.18
CA ILE A 146 9.46 7.24 -7.00
C ILE A 146 10.33 6.99 -8.23
N ILE A 147 11.63 6.83 -8.00
CA ILE A 147 12.60 6.49 -9.04
C ILE A 147 12.68 4.95 -9.12
N GLU A 148 12.24 4.38 -10.24
CA GLU A 148 12.23 2.93 -10.47
C GLU A 148 13.62 2.38 -10.85
N GLU A 149 14.57 2.52 -9.94
CA GLU A 149 15.94 2.05 -10.11
C GLU A 149 16.36 1.11 -8.97
N GLY A 150 17.43 0.34 -9.20
CA GLY A 150 17.98 -0.57 -8.20
C GLY A 150 16.94 -1.56 -7.68
N GLU A 151 16.80 -1.64 -6.35
CA GLU A 151 15.89 -2.55 -5.66
C GLU A 151 14.41 -2.14 -5.76
N VAL A 152 14.11 -0.87 -6.10
CA VAL A 152 12.73 -0.36 -6.20
C VAL A 152 11.99 -1.02 -7.37
N LYS A 153 12.64 -1.10 -8.54
CA LYS A 153 12.05 -1.66 -9.76
C LYS A 153 11.54 -3.11 -9.59
N PRO A 154 12.35 -4.08 -9.14
CA PRO A 154 11.88 -5.46 -8.97
C PRO A 154 10.81 -5.58 -7.88
N ALA A 155 10.82 -4.73 -6.85
CA ALA A 155 9.79 -4.75 -5.82
C ALA A 155 8.45 -4.21 -6.31
N LEU A 156 8.44 -3.11 -7.06
CA LEU A 156 7.22 -2.63 -7.71
C LEU A 156 6.69 -3.67 -8.70
N ALA A 157 7.54 -4.27 -9.53
CA ALA A 157 7.13 -5.33 -10.45
C ALA A 157 6.52 -6.54 -9.73
N THR A 158 7.07 -6.90 -8.56
CA THR A 158 6.55 -7.96 -7.70
C THR A 158 5.13 -7.66 -7.20
N ILE A 159 4.91 -6.43 -6.73
CA ILE A 159 3.61 -5.99 -6.23
C ILE A 159 2.59 -5.90 -7.38
N THR A 160 2.98 -5.33 -8.52
CA THR A 160 2.16 -5.26 -9.74
C THR A 160 1.69 -6.64 -10.18
N ALA A 161 2.61 -7.59 -10.33
CA ALA A 161 2.29 -8.95 -10.75
C ALA A 161 1.32 -9.66 -9.78
N ALA A 162 1.47 -9.39 -8.48
CA ALA A 162 0.60 -9.94 -7.46
C ALA A 162 -0.83 -9.38 -7.56
N MET A 163 -0.98 -8.08 -7.79
CA MET A 163 -2.28 -7.46 -8.01
C MET A 163 -2.96 -7.97 -9.29
N GLU A 164 -2.21 -8.12 -10.37
CA GLU A 164 -2.73 -8.65 -11.64
C GLU A 164 -3.22 -10.09 -11.54
N SER A 165 -2.60 -10.93 -10.71
CA SER A 165 -3.10 -12.30 -10.53
C SER A 165 -4.44 -12.36 -9.79
N ILE A 166 -4.81 -11.34 -9.01
CA ILE A 166 -6.15 -11.22 -8.39
C ILE A 166 -7.20 -10.83 -9.45
N ALA A 167 -6.78 -10.22 -10.56
CA ALA A 167 -7.67 -9.81 -11.63
C ALA A 167 -8.16 -10.97 -12.53
N ARG A 168 -7.49 -12.13 -12.49
CA ARG A 168 -7.74 -13.34 -13.30
C ARG A 168 -8.67 -14.31 -12.57
#